data_AF-A0A533TST5-F1
#
_entry.id   AF-A0A533TST5-F1
#
_cell.length_a   1.000
_cell.length_b   1.000
_cell.length_c   1.000
_cell.angle_alpha   90.00
_cell.angle_beta   90.00
_cell.angle_gamma   90.00
#
_symmetry.space_group_name_H-M   'P 1'
#
loop_
_entity.id
_entity.type
_entity.pdbx_description
1 polymer ?
#
loop_
_entity_poly.entity_id
_entity_poly.type
_entity_poly.pdbx_seq_one_letter_code
_entity_poly.pdbx_strand_id
1 'polypeptide(L)' 'MDLRLAAGYSSRSGNFKRSLEKLIDKGLIEMTIPDKPRSKKQSYRLTEKGVRLQNTRKSQL' A
#
# COMPACT_ATOMS: atom_id res chain seq x y z
N MET A 1 -10.80 -3.76 -5.54
CA MET A 1 -9.59 -4.30 -6.20
C MET A 1 -8.57 -4.69 -5.14
N ASP A 2 -7.94 -5.87 -5.25
CA ASP A 2 -6.85 -6.30 -4.36
C ASP A 2 -5.57 -5.53 -4.71
N LEU A 3 -4.96 -4.83 -3.75
CA LEU A 3 -3.74 -4.03 -3.94
C LEU A 3 -2.61 -4.85 -4.56
N ARG A 4 -2.54 -6.14 -4.21
CA ARG A 4 -1.56 -7.07 -4.77
C ARG A 4 -1.72 -7.23 -6.29
N LEU A 5 -2.95 -7.45 -6.76
CA LEU A 5 -3.24 -7.58 -8.18
C LEU A 5 -2.98 -6.26 -8.92
N ALA A 6 -3.39 -5.14 -8.32
CA ALA A 6 -3.15 -3.81 -8.88
C ALA A 6 -1.66 -3.48 -9.01
N ALA A 7 -0.83 -4.01 -8.11
CA ALA A 7 0.63 -3.85 -8.14
C ALA A 7 1.35 -4.90 -9.01
N GLY A 8 0.62 -5.73 -9.77
CA GLY A 8 1.18 -6.71 -10.70
C GLY A 8 1.63 -8.04 -10.07
N TYR A 9 1.22 -8.32 -8.82
CA TYR A 9 1.62 -9.54 -8.12
C TYR A 9 0.56 -10.64 -8.21
N SER A 10 0.96 -11.82 -8.67
CA SER A 10 0.11 -13.02 -8.72
C SER A 10 -0.12 -13.68 -7.35
N SER A 11 0.77 -13.43 -6.38
CA SER A 11 0.69 -13.97 -5.01
C SER A 11 1.22 -13.00 -3.95
N ARG A 12 0.96 -13.27 -2.66
CA ARG A 12 1.52 -12.49 -1.53
C ARG A 12 2.99 -12.87 -1.30
N SER A 13 3.80 -12.62 -2.32
CA SER A 13 5.23 -12.95 -2.33
C SER A 13 6.00 -12.17 -1.26
N GLY A 14 7.21 -12.64 -0.94
CA GLY A 14 8.11 -11.89 -0.06
C GLY A 14 8.42 -10.49 -0.59
N ASN A 15 8.50 -10.32 -1.92
CA ASN A 15 8.72 -9.01 -2.52
C ASN A 15 7.54 -8.05 -2.33
N PHE A 16 6.31 -8.57 -2.44
CA PHE A 16 5.10 -7.79 -2.17
C PHE A 16 5.08 -7.30 -0.72
N LYS A 17 5.37 -8.19 0.25
CA LYS A 17 5.43 -7.82 1.67
C LYS A 17 6.49 -6.75 1.95
N ARG A 18 7.72 -6.95 1.46
CA ARG A 18 8.80 -5.96 1.60
C ARG A 18 8.44 -4.61 0.97
N SER A 19 7.73 -4.61 -0.15
CA SER A 19 7.28 -3.37 -0.80
C SER A 19 6.23 -2.65 0.05
N LEU A 20 5.27 -3.38 0.62
CA LEU A 20 4.30 -2.82 1.56
C LEU A 20 4.97 -2.22 2.79
N GLU A 21 5.88 -2.96 3.43
CA GLU A 21 6.65 -2.49 4.59
C GLU A 21 7.38 -1.18 4.29
N LYS A 22 8.07 -1.10 3.14
CA LYS A 22 8.74 0.14 2.70
C LYS A 22 7.77 1.31 2.49
N LEU A 23 6.56 1.06 1.99
CA LEU A 23 5.56 2.12 1.77
C LEU A 23 4.94 2.60 3.09
N ILE A 24 4.75 1.69 4.05
CA ILE A 24 4.29 2.01 5.40
C ILE A 24 5.35 2.80 6.16
N ASP A 25 6.62 2.36 6.11
CA ASP A 25 7.75 3.04 6.75
C ASP A 25 7.95 4.46 6.20
N LYS A 26 7.77 4.64 4.88
CA LYS A 26 7.77 5.97 4.25
C LYS A 26 6.52 6.81 4.57
N GLY A 27 5.53 6.25 5.27
CA GLY A 27 4.27 6.88 5.62
C GLY A 27 3.39 7.20 4.42
N LEU A 28 3.49 6.43 3.32
CA LEU A 28 2.71 6.65 2.09
C LEU A 28 1.40 5.86 2.10
N ILE A 29 1.39 4.72 2.79
CA ILE A 29 0.20 3.91 3.04
C ILE A 29 0.12 3.53 4.51
N GLU A 30 -1.06 3.14 4.96
CA GLU A 30 -1.30 2.61 6.30
C GLU A 30 -2.28 1.43 6.28
N MET A 31 -2.25 0.62 7.34
CA MET A 31 -3.20 -0.48 7.53
C MET A 31 -4.56 0.06 7.97
N THR A 32 -5.64 -0.53 7.46
CA THR A 32 -6.99 -0.15 7.89
C THR A 32 -7.41 -0.77 9.21
N ILE A 33 -6.79 -1.89 9.60
CA ILE A 33 -7.04 -2.61 10.87
C ILE A 33 -5.69 -2.90 11.54
N PRO A 34 -5.02 -1.89 12.13
CA PRO A 34 -3.68 -2.05 12.69
C PRO A 34 -3.62 -3.09 13.80
N ASP A 35 -4.68 -3.22 14.61
CA ASP A 35 -4.73 -4.17 15.74
C ASP A 35 -4.79 -5.64 15.30
N LYS A 36 -5.19 -5.91 14.05
CA LYS A 36 -5.33 -7.27 13.50
C LYS A 36 -4.61 -7.39 12.17
N PRO A 37 -3.27 -7.33 12.15
CA PRO A 37 -2.47 -7.28 10.92
C PRO A 37 -2.62 -8.54 10.04
N ARG A 38 -2.96 -9.67 10.65
CA ARG A 38 -3.18 -10.96 9.97
C ARG A 38 -4.64 -11.21 9.58
N SER A 39 -5.53 -10.24 9.82
CA SER A 39 -6.95 -10.36 9.46
C SER A 39 -7.14 -10.58 7.97
N LYS A 40 -8.03 -11.50 7.58
CA LYS A 40 -8.43 -11.68 6.18
C LYS A 40 -9.09 -10.43 5.59
N LYS A 41 -9.64 -9.56 6.45
CA LYS A 41 -10.25 -8.27 6.07
C LYS A 41 -9.24 -7.11 6.05
N GLN A 42 -7.96 -7.38 6.34
CA GLN A 42 -6.95 -6.34 6.33
C GLN A 42 -6.78 -5.76 4.93
N SER A 43 -6.78 -4.42 4.85
CA SER A 43 -6.54 -3.65 3.63
C SER A 43 -5.54 -2.52 3.92
N TYR A 44 -5.12 -1.83 2.86
CA TYR A 44 -4.25 -0.66 2.95
C TYR A 44 -4.92 0.53 2.28
N ARG A 45 -4.67 1.73 2.79
CA ARG A 45 -5.11 2.99 2.18
C ARG A 45 -3.95 3.96 2.04
N LEU A 46 -4.06 4.92 1.12
CA LEU A 46 -3.12 6.03 1.03
C LEU A 46 -3.26 6.94 2.25
N THR A 47 -2.14 7.40 2.76
CA THR A 47 -2.10 8.53 3.72
C THR A 47 -2.19 9.85 2.96
N GLU A 48 -2.33 10.96 3.66
CA GLU A 48 -2.25 12.29 3.05
C GLU A 48 -0.95 12.50 2.26
N LYS A 49 0.18 12.02 2.81
CA LYS A 49 1.49 12.07 2.14
C LYS A 49 1.49 11.25 0.85
N GLY A 50 0.89 10.06 0.88
CA GLY A 50 0.70 9.20 -0.29
C GLY A 50 -0.14 9.86 -1.38
N VAL A 51 -1.25 10.50 -1.00
CA VAL A 51 -2.14 11.22 -1.94
C VAL A 51 -1.40 12.40 -2.57
N ARG A 52 -0.69 13.21 -1.78
CA ARG A 52 0.11 14.34 -2.29
C ARG A 52 1.14 13.86 -3.33
N LEU A 53 1.90 12.81 -3.00
CA LEU A 53 2.88 12.23 -3.93
C LEU A 53 2.24 11.74 -5.23
N GLN A 54 1.07 11.09 -5.15
CA GLN A 54 0.35 10.62 -6.32
C GLN A 54 -0.09 11.78 -7.21
N ASN A 55 -0.61 12.85 -6.61
CA ASN A 55 -1.06 14.04 -7.34
C ASN A 55 0.11 14.77 -8.01
N THR A 56 1.25 14.92 -7.32
CA THR A 56 2.47 15.49 -7.91
C THR A 56 2.91 14.71 -9.15
N ARG A 57 2.88 13.38 -9.08
CA ARG A 57 3.28 12.52 -10.22
C ARG A 57 2.29 12.57 -11.38
N LYS A 58 0.99 12.64 -11.11
CA LYS A 58 -0.05 12.80 -12.15
C LYS A 58 0.05 14.12 -12.89
N SER A 59 0.53 15.17 -12.23
CA SER A 59 0.74 16.48 -12.86
C SER A 59 2.00 16.54 -13.75
N GLN A 60 2.86 15.52 -13.70
CA GLN A 60 4.11 15.43 -14.47
C GLN A 60 4.00 14.51 -15.69
N LEU A 61 2.82 13.92 -15.91
CA LEU A 61 2.45 13.10 -17.06
C LEU A 61 1.40 13.85 -17.88
#